data_AF-A0AAT9V0Y9-F1
#
_entry.id   AF-A0AAT9V0Y9-F1
#
_cell.length_a   1.000
_cell.length_b   1.000
_cell.length_c   1.000
_cell.angle_alpha   90.00
_cell.angle_beta   90.00
_cell.angle_gamma   90.00
#
_symmetry.space_group_name_H-M   'P 1'
#
loop_
_entity.id
_entity.type
_entity.pdbx_description
1 polymer ?
#
loop_
_entity_poly.entity_id
_entity_poly.type
_entity_poly.pdbx_seq_one_letter_code
_entity_poly.pdbx_strand_id
1 'polypeptide(L)'
;MPGKMVVEVAYALPEKQYLQRVTLNEGATVEEAIRASGLLELRPDISLTGNKVGIFSRPVKLADELHDGDRVEIYRPLIADPKELRRKRAEKSADKEK
;
A
#
# COMPACT_ATOMS: atom_id res chain seq x y z
N MET A 1 -29.16 -2.26 -10.13
CA MET A 1 -28.03 -1.30 -10.08
C MET A 1 -27.06 -1.86 -9.05
N PRO A 2 -25.76 -2.02 -9.34
CA PRO A 2 -24.83 -2.41 -8.29
C PRO A 2 -24.89 -1.35 -7.19
N GLY A 3 -25.06 -1.76 -5.93
CA GLY A 3 -25.01 -0.81 -4.83
C GLY A 3 -23.62 -0.16 -4.81
N LYS A 4 -23.58 1.13 -4.47
CA LYS A 4 -22.32 1.83 -4.26
C LYS A 4 -21.98 1.76 -2.78
N MET A 5 -20.74 1.42 -2.49
CA MET A 5 -20.20 1.35 -1.15
C MET A 5 -19.08 2.37 -1.00
N VAL A 6 -18.92 2.91 0.21
CA VAL A 6 -17.87 3.85 0.55
C VAL A 6 -16.92 3.17 1.52
N VAL A 7 -15.66 3.09 1.13
CA VAL A 7 -14.59 2.52 1.95
C VAL A 7 -13.48 3.54 2.18
N GLU A 8 -12.76 3.35 3.27
CA GLU A 8 -11.62 4.18 3.65
C GLU A 8 -10.32 3.41 3.46
N VAL A 9 -9.39 3.95 2.69
CA VAL A 9 -8.04 3.40 2.55
C VAL A 9 -7.08 4.26 3.35
N ALA A 10 -6.51 3.68 4.39
CA ALA A 10 -5.55 4.29 5.29
C ALA A 10 -4.14 3.75 5.06
N TYR A 11 -3.17 4.65 4.94
CA TYR A 11 -1.75 4.31 4.90
C TYR A 11 -0.99 5.17 5.91
N ALA A 12 -0.53 4.55 6.99
CA ALA A 12 0.17 5.23 8.08
C ALA A 12 1.70 5.09 7.94
N LEU A 13 2.37 6.19 7.61
CA LEU A 13 3.82 6.35 7.74
C LEU A 13 4.16 7.00 9.09
N PRO A 14 5.38 6.81 9.63
CA PRO A 14 5.82 7.45 10.86
C PRO A 14 5.73 8.99 10.82
N GLU A 15 5.96 9.56 9.64
CA GLU A 15 5.97 11.01 9.43
C GLU A 15 4.60 11.55 8.98
N LYS A 16 3.75 10.71 8.38
CA LYS A 16 2.49 11.13 7.79
C LYS A 16 1.50 9.99 7.63
N GLN A 17 0.23 10.26 7.96
CA GLN A 17 -0.87 9.37 7.61
C GLN A 17 -1.59 9.87 6.35
N TYR A 18 -1.96 8.94 5.49
CA TYR A 18 -2.83 9.15 4.34
C TYR A 18 -4.14 8.44 4.62
N LEU A 19 -5.26 9.12 4.44
CA LEU A 19 -6.59 8.56 4.55
C LEU A 19 -7.39 9.01 3.35
N GLN A 20 -7.74 8.06 2.49
CA GLN A 20 -8.45 8.31 1.25
C GLN A 20 -9.79 7.59 1.25
N ARG A 21 -10.88 8.34 1.12
CA ARG A 21 -12.21 7.78 0.90
C ARG A 21 -12.40 7.49 -0.57
N VAL A 22 -12.85 6.27 -0.87
CA VAL A 22 -13.14 5.83 -2.24
C VAL A 22 -14.54 5.23 -2.29
N THR A 23 -15.23 5.46 -3.40
CA THR A 23 -16.54 4.88 -3.66
C THR A 23 -16.39 3.81 -4.71
N LEU A 24 -16.80 2.59 -4.38
CA LEU A 24 -16.68 1.40 -5.21
C LEU A 24 -18.05 0.76 -5.40
N ASN A 25 -18.10 -0.24 -6.27
CA ASN A 25 -19.27 -1.10 -6.37
C ASN A 25 -19.25 -2.10 -5.21
N GLU A 26 -20.43 -2.50 -4.73
CA GLU A 26 -20.57 -3.62 -3.79
C GLU A 26 -19.87 -4.88 -4.33
N GLY A 27 -19.19 -5.59 -3.43
CA GLY A 27 -18.36 -6.75 -3.78
C GLY A 27 -16.98 -6.39 -4.34
N ALA A 28 -16.59 -5.11 -4.33
CA ALA A 28 -15.23 -4.72 -4.66
C ALA A 28 -14.23 -5.32 -3.67
N THR A 29 -13.05 -5.62 -4.16
CA THR A 29 -11.97 -6.23 -3.38
C THR A 29 -11.08 -5.19 -2.71
N VAL A 30 -10.33 -5.63 -1.71
CA VAL A 30 -9.30 -4.80 -1.05
C VAL A 30 -8.32 -4.22 -2.07
N GLU A 31 -7.89 -5.01 -3.07
CA GLU A 31 -7.00 -4.54 -4.13
C GLU A 31 -7.62 -3.40 -4.95
N GLU A 32 -8.87 -3.55 -5.36
CA GLU A 32 -9.58 -2.52 -6.14
C GLU A 32 -9.73 -1.23 -5.35
N ALA A 33 -10.00 -1.30 -4.05
CA ALA A 33 -10.05 -0.10 -3.20
C ALA A 33 -8.71 0.63 -3.14
N ILE A 34 -7.61 -0.10 -2.97
CA ILE A 34 -6.28 0.50 -2.91
C ILE A 34 -5.92 1.11 -4.28
N ARG A 35 -6.24 0.44 -5.39
CA ARG A 35 -6.05 0.99 -6.73
C ARG A 35 -6.89 2.25 -6.97
N ALA A 36 -8.16 2.22 -6.61
CA ALA A 36 -9.08 3.36 -6.74
C ALA A 36 -8.67 4.55 -5.86
N SER A 37 -7.96 4.31 -4.76
CA SER A 37 -7.48 5.39 -3.88
C SER A 37 -6.33 6.20 -4.46
N GLY A 38 -5.68 5.73 -5.52
CA GLY A 38 -4.51 6.39 -6.10
C GLY A 38 -3.27 6.37 -5.19
N LEU A 39 -3.33 5.71 -4.03
CA LEU A 39 -2.19 5.61 -3.10
C LEU A 39 -0.97 4.95 -3.74
N LEU A 40 -1.17 4.00 -4.65
CA LEU A 40 -0.10 3.34 -5.41
C LEU A 40 0.67 4.34 -6.30
N GLU A 41 -0.03 5.31 -6.89
CA GLU A 41 0.56 6.33 -7.75
C GLU A 41 1.23 7.43 -6.92
N LEU A 42 0.59 7.82 -5.81
CA LEU A 42 1.14 8.80 -4.88
C LEU A 42 2.39 8.29 -4.16
N ARG A 43 2.51 6.97 -3.98
CA ARG A 43 3.50 6.38 -3.09
C ARG A 43 4.07 5.07 -3.67
N PRO A 44 5.15 5.14 -4.46
CA PRO A 44 5.73 3.98 -5.15
C PRO A 44 6.41 2.96 -4.21
N ASP A 45 6.58 3.31 -2.94
CA ASP A 45 7.00 2.42 -1.85
C ASP A 45 5.88 1.50 -1.33
N ILE A 46 4.63 1.72 -1.74
CA ILE A 46 3.54 0.77 -1.48
C ILE A 46 3.64 -0.36 -2.50
N SER A 47 3.92 -1.59 -2.03
CA SER A 47 3.92 -2.78 -2.86
C SER A 47 2.85 -3.75 -2.38
N LEU A 48 1.76 -3.92 -3.13
CA LEU A 48 0.67 -4.84 -2.78
C LEU A 48 1.15 -6.29 -2.59
N THR A 49 2.22 -6.69 -3.29
CA THR A 49 2.80 -8.03 -3.21
C THR A 49 3.56 -8.29 -1.90
N GLY A 50 4.04 -7.26 -1.22
CA GLY A 50 4.85 -7.38 0.01
C GLY A 50 4.21 -6.76 1.25
N ASN A 51 3.25 -5.86 1.07
CA ASN A 51 2.60 -5.16 2.17
C ASN A 51 1.49 -6.02 2.77
N LYS A 52 1.47 -6.13 4.10
CA LYS A 52 0.29 -6.68 4.78
C LYS A 52 -0.84 -5.66 4.71
N VAL A 53 -2.04 -6.11 4.41
CA VAL A 53 -3.25 -5.30 4.46
C VAL A 53 -4.17 -5.84 5.55
N GLY A 54 -4.93 -4.95 6.16
CA GLY A 54 -5.93 -5.32 7.15
C GLY A 54 -7.18 -4.49 7.04
N ILE A 55 -8.29 -5.00 7.55
CA ILE A 55 -9.54 -4.25 7.74
C ILE A 55 -9.79 -4.16 9.24
N PHE A 56 -9.91 -2.95 9.79
CA PHE A 56 -10.12 -2.74 11.24
C PHE A 56 -9.20 -3.60 12.14
N SER A 57 -7.87 -3.48 11.95
CA SER A 57 -6.86 -4.27 12.67
C SER A 57 -6.93 -5.80 12.47
N ARG A 58 -7.71 -6.31 11.51
CA ARG A 58 -7.74 -7.73 11.13
C ARG A 58 -6.97 -7.94 9.83
N PRO A 59 -5.99 -8.85 9.77
CA PRO A 59 -5.29 -9.14 8.52
C PRO A 59 -6.25 -9.79 7.52
N VAL A 60 -6.28 -9.27 6.29
CA VAL A 60 -7.12 -9.77 5.19
C VAL A 60 -6.27 -9.99 3.95
N LYS A 61 -6.83 -10.68 2.95
CA LYS A 61 -6.21 -10.85 1.64
C LYS A 61 -6.66 -9.72 0.71
N LEU A 62 -5.84 -9.47 -0.31
CA LEU A 62 -6.16 -8.51 -1.36
C LEU A 62 -7.42 -8.88 -2.16
N ALA A 63 -7.72 -10.17 -2.24
CA ALA A 63 -8.88 -10.73 -2.92
C ALA A 63 -10.14 -10.80 -2.04
N ASP A 64 -10.05 -10.41 -0.76
CA ASP A 64 -11.24 -10.39 0.10
C ASP A 64 -12.17 -9.24 -0.31
N GLU A 65 -13.47 -9.51 -0.29
CA GLU A 65 -14.51 -8.52 -0.60
C GLU A 65 -14.69 -7.53 0.55
N LEU A 66 -14.91 -6.27 0.18
CA LEU A 66 -15.16 -5.17 1.11
C LEU A 66 -16.66 -4.95 1.31
N HIS A 67 -16.99 -4.37 2.46
CA HIS A 67 -18.32 -3.94 2.85
C HIS A 67 -18.38 -2.43 3.09
N ASP A 68 -19.59 -1.85 2.99
CA ASP A 68 -19.77 -0.41 3.16
C ASP A 68 -19.31 0.03 4.56
N GLY A 69 -18.49 1.07 4.62
CA GLY A 69 -17.87 1.55 5.85
C GLY A 69 -16.58 0.83 6.26
N ASP A 70 -16.09 -0.13 5.47
CA ASP A 70 -14.81 -0.79 5.75
C ASP A 70 -13.62 0.17 5.65
N ARG A 71 -12.67 -0.03 6.56
CA ARG A 71 -11.40 0.70 6.60
C ARG A 71 -10.25 -0.24 6.29
N VAL A 72 -9.72 -0.14 5.08
CA VAL A 72 -8.53 -0.84 4.62
C VAL A 72 -7.29 -0.13 5.12
N GLU A 73 -6.49 -0.80 5.95
CA GLU A 73 -5.21 -0.34 6.45
C GLU A 73 -4.08 -1.04 5.71
N ILE A 74 -3.21 -0.26 5.07
CA ILE A 74 -2.00 -0.77 4.41
C ILE A 74 -0.84 -0.68 5.41
N TYR A 75 -0.32 -1.84 5.83
CA TYR A 75 0.85 -1.92 6.69
C TYR A 75 2.15 -1.86 5.87
N ARG A 76 3.20 -1.33 6.51
CA ARG A 76 4.53 -1.30 5.92
C ARG A 76 5.12 -2.71 5.88
N PRO A 77 5.81 -3.09 4.79
CA PRO A 77 6.62 -4.29 4.80
C PRO A 77 7.73 -4.08 5.84
N LEU A 78 7.98 -5.09 6.66
CA LEU A 78 9.18 -5.11 7.51
C LEU A 78 10.37 -5.14 6.55
N ILE A 79 11.04 -4.01 6.39
CA ILE A 79 12.26 -3.92 5.60
C ILE A 79 13.32 -4.75 6.31
N ALA A 80 13.38 -6.02 5.93
CA ALA A 80 14.51 -6.89 6.14
C ALA A 80 14.95 -7.38 4.76
N ASP A 81 15.34 -6.45 3.87
CA ASP A 81 16.05 -6.84 2.65
C ASP A 81 17.43 -6.16 2.54
N PRO A 82 18.49 -6.82 3.04
CA PRO A 82 19.89 -6.36 3.01
C PRO A 82 20.52 -6.27 1.60
N LYS A 83 19.77 -6.54 0.52
CA LYS A 83 20.35 -6.90 -0.78
C LYS A 83 20.54 -5.72 -1.75
N GLU A 84 19.79 -4.63 -1.63
CA GLU A 84 19.96 -3.46 -2.50
C GLU A 84 21.07 -2.49 -2.06
N LEU A 85 21.43 -2.49 -0.78
CA LEU A 85 22.53 -1.64 -0.26
C LEU A 85 23.90 -2.11 -0.76
N ARG A 86 23.98 -3.34 -1.30
CA ARG A 86 25.20 -3.94 -1.82
C ARG A 86 25.51 -3.53 -3.27
N ARG A 87 24.50 -3.15 -4.07
CA ARG A 87 24.71 -2.73 -5.46
C ARG A 87 25.19 -1.28 -5.58
N LYS A 88 24.68 -0.37 -4.76
CA LYS A 88 25.05 1.07 -4.81
C LYS A 88 26.41 1.42 -4.19
N ARG A 89 27.11 0.48 -3.53
CA ARG A 89 28.48 0.69 -3.04
C ARG A 89 29.57 0.32 -4.06
N ALA A 90 29.23 -0.41 -5.13
CA ALA A 90 30.20 -0.78 -6.15
C ALA A 90 30.48 0.34 -7.16
N GLU A 91 29.59 1.33 -7.30
CA GLU A 91 29.71 2.38 -8.32
C GLU A 91 30.31 3.70 -7.79
N LYS A 92 30.61 3.80 -6.48
CA LYS A 92 31.13 5.04 -5.84
C LYS A 92 32.56 4.94 -5.31
N SER A 93 33.35 4.02 -5.86
CA SER A 93 34.81 4.05 -5.78
C SER A 93 35.32 4.32 -7.21
N ALA A 94 35.27 5.59 -7.61
CA ALA A 94 36.48 6.39 -7.80
C ALA A 94 37.22 6.02 -9.11
N ASP A 95 37.14 6.75 -10.23
CA ASP A 95 36.74 8.15 -10.47
C ASP A 95 37.10 9.12 -9.35
N LYS A 96 38.35 8.98 -8.90
CA LYS A 96 39.09 9.99 -8.17
C LYS A 96 40.55 9.57 -8.24
N GLU A 97 41.24 10.16 -9.21
CA GLU A 97 42.58 10.77 -9.09
C GLU A 97 43.28 10.68 -10.46
N LYS A 98 43.23 11.81 -11.16
CA LYS A 98 44.27 12.41 -12.02
C LYS A 98 45.13 11.51 -12.92
#